data_AF-A0A9X4KIB0-F1
#
_entry.id   AF-A0A9X4KIB0-F1
#
_cell.length_a   1.000
_cell.length_b   1.000
_cell.length_c   1.000
_cell.angle_alpha   90.00
_cell.angle_beta   90.00
_cell.angle_gamma   90.00
#
_symmetry.space_group_name_H-M   'P 1'
#
loop_
_entity.id
_entity.type
_entity.pdbx_description
1 polymer ?
#
loop_
_entity_poly.entity_id
_entity_poly.type
_entity_poly.pdbx_seq_one_letter_code
_entity_poly.pdbx_strand_id
1 'polypeptide(L)'
;MSKIARIARDALASTWRIYRFDKTGVLLSVSVLTGNALQSYGTLAFTAQTVNAAVGGDAAAFIPPLVALAGLQLLGAGLNAFSSYRTSRMQLAYANACELQLIEENGALALAEQEHPQYEERLALRRFAVTKPFEMYAQVAQLLTKLATAILGFRYLSGVHPGIGALAIAVGCLKGGLHLMLVKRKTLLNAELHRASVRPSYLYGLLTGSSSQKELTVYRSRPYFKARWLSAKRYSDGILSSIQRMQLSAGFGGEAISAAGYAAAACVAAWTVRERGLGAGDFMAVTMAMSLISSNLSSVLQSWAGVAETHAYLFGATEPDIPSRRFKERLNENHALEAGLPSCAVPQRGIGLDGGGKAVCLRQGDLPSRAAVHLSE
;
A
#
# COMPACT_ATOMS: atom_id res chain seq x y z
N MET A 1 -5.75 9.69 25.24
CA MET A 1 -5.31 8.44 24.59
C MET A 1 -4.22 8.74 23.56
N SER A 2 -3.10 7.99 23.57
CA SER A 2 -2.03 8.14 22.58
C SER A 2 -2.54 7.82 21.15
N LYS A 3 -1.93 8.40 20.11
CA LYS A 3 -2.30 8.11 18.70
C LYS A 3 -2.23 6.60 18.39
N ILE A 4 -1.24 5.91 18.97
CA ILE A 4 -1.03 4.45 18.84
C ILE A 4 -2.23 3.67 19.39
N ALA A 5 -2.74 4.04 20.57
CA ALA A 5 -3.88 3.35 21.19
C ALA A 5 -5.16 3.45 20.35
N ARG A 6 -5.38 4.59 19.68
CA ARG A 6 -6.52 4.75 18.74
C ARG A 6 -6.38 3.84 17.53
N ILE A 7 -5.22 3.87 16.86
CA ILE A 7 -4.94 3.01 15.70
C ILE A 7 -5.13 1.53 16.07
N ALA A 8 -4.60 1.10 17.22
CA ALA A 8 -4.73 -0.28 17.68
C ALA A 8 -6.19 -0.68 17.94
N ARG A 9 -6.98 0.19 18.58
CA ARG A 9 -8.40 -0.05 18.83
C ARG A 9 -9.19 -0.20 17.53
N ASP A 10 -8.92 0.66 16.55
CA ASP A 10 -9.67 0.67 15.29
C ASP A 10 -9.22 -0.50 14.37
N ALA A 11 -7.96 -0.93 14.49
CA ALA A 11 -7.46 -2.18 13.90
C ALA A 11 -8.18 -3.41 14.46
N LEU A 12 -8.39 -3.43 15.78
CA LEU A 12 -9.08 -4.50 16.47
C LEU A 12 -10.57 -4.52 16.12
N ALA A 13 -11.20 -3.34 15.99
CA ALA A 13 -12.57 -3.23 15.52
C ALA A 13 -12.75 -3.75 14.09
N SER A 14 -11.79 -3.45 13.19
CA SER A 14 -11.80 -3.96 11.80
C SER A 14 -11.63 -5.48 11.75
N THR A 15 -10.71 -6.02 12.58
CA THR A 15 -10.51 -7.46 12.75
C THR A 15 -11.77 -8.14 13.28
N TRP A 16 -12.45 -7.52 14.25
CA TRP A 16 -13.70 -8.03 14.80
C TRP A 16 -14.84 -8.05 13.79
N ARG A 17 -14.92 -7.05 12.90
CA ARG A 17 -15.90 -7.02 11.80
C ARG A 17 -15.69 -8.21 10.84
N ILE A 18 -14.44 -8.53 10.50
CA ILE A 18 -14.12 -9.67 9.62
C ILE A 18 -14.32 -11.00 10.33
N TYR A 19 -14.00 -11.08 11.63
CA TYR A 19 -14.32 -12.25 12.45
C TYR A 19 -15.82 -12.56 12.47
N ARG A 20 -16.69 -11.54 12.50
CA ARG A 20 -18.14 -11.74 12.39
C ARG A 20 -18.57 -12.22 11.00
N PHE A 21 -17.86 -11.84 9.94
CA PHE A 21 -18.16 -12.24 8.57
C PHE A 21 -17.77 -13.71 8.29
N ASP A 22 -16.54 -14.11 8.62
CA ASP A 22 -16.08 -15.51 8.46
C ASP A 22 -15.25 -15.97 9.67
N LYS A 23 -15.95 -16.48 10.69
CA LYS A 23 -15.31 -17.05 11.90
C LYS A 23 -14.36 -18.19 11.57
N THR A 24 -14.72 -19.04 10.61
CA THR A 24 -13.95 -20.23 10.27
C THR A 24 -12.65 -19.87 9.59
N GLY A 25 -12.67 -18.91 8.66
CA GLY A 25 -11.50 -18.39 8.00
C GLY A 25 -10.52 -17.75 8.99
N VAL A 26 -11.03 -16.94 9.92
CA VAL A 26 -10.18 -16.30 10.93
C VAL A 26 -9.57 -17.32 11.91
N LEU A 27 -10.33 -18.27 12.44
CA LEU A 27 -9.78 -19.29 13.35
C LEU A 27 -8.71 -20.15 12.67
N LEU A 28 -8.95 -20.53 11.41
CA LEU A 28 -7.99 -21.26 10.59
C LEU A 28 -6.74 -20.44 10.29
N SER A 29 -6.89 -19.13 10.04
CA SER A 29 -5.74 -18.25 9.88
C SER A 29 -4.89 -18.29 11.15
N VAL A 30 -5.48 -18.06 12.33
CA VAL A 30 -4.77 -18.05 13.62
C VAL A 30 -4.08 -19.39 13.90
N SER A 31 -4.73 -20.53 13.62
CA SER A 31 -4.11 -21.85 13.81
C SER A 31 -2.91 -22.07 12.89
N VAL A 32 -2.99 -21.64 11.63
CA VAL A 32 -1.84 -21.68 10.70
C VAL A 32 -0.73 -20.74 11.17
N LEU A 33 -1.05 -19.56 11.70
CA LEU A 33 -0.04 -18.65 12.25
C LEU A 33 0.73 -19.28 13.40
N THR A 34 0.03 -19.93 14.33
CA THR A 34 0.66 -20.67 15.44
C THR A 34 1.50 -21.84 14.92
N GLY A 35 0.98 -22.60 13.95
CA GLY A 35 1.70 -23.71 13.32
C GLY A 35 3.00 -23.27 12.64
N ASN A 36 2.97 -22.16 11.90
CA ASN A 36 4.16 -21.58 11.25
C ASN A 36 5.20 -21.10 12.26
N ALA A 37 4.76 -20.57 13.41
CA ALA A 37 5.66 -20.15 14.47
C ALA A 37 6.40 -21.34 15.09
N LEU A 38 5.68 -22.44 15.34
CA LEU A 38 6.25 -23.71 15.81
C LEU A 38 7.18 -24.34 14.77
N GLN A 39 6.77 -24.32 13.49
CA GLN A 39 7.58 -24.80 12.37
C GLN A 39 8.92 -24.06 12.29
N SER A 40 8.90 -22.73 12.43
CA SER A 40 10.11 -21.91 12.41
C SER A 40 11.07 -22.30 13.54
N TYR A 41 10.55 -22.55 14.75
CA TYR A 41 11.35 -23.00 15.89
C TYR A 41 11.93 -24.41 15.67
N GLY A 42 11.11 -25.35 15.21
CA GLY A 42 11.56 -26.71 14.90
C GLY A 42 12.64 -26.74 13.82
N THR A 43 12.52 -25.89 12.80
CA THR A 43 13.51 -25.75 11.72
C THR A 43 14.88 -25.36 12.27
N LEU A 44 14.94 -24.40 13.21
CA LEU A 44 16.19 -24.01 13.86
C LEU A 44 16.83 -25.15 14.66
N ALA A 45 16.01 -25.85 15.47
CA ALA A 45 16.49 -26.95 16.31
C ALA A 45 17.00 -28.14 15.48
N PHE A 46 16.23 -28.58 14.47
CA PHE A 46 16.64 -29.70 13.62
C PHE A 46 17.83 -29.37 12.72
N THR A 47 17.98 -28.10 12.32
CA THR A 47 19.18 -27.68 11.56
C THR A 47 20.44 -27.83 12.40
N ALA A 48 20.41 -27.40 13.67
CA ALA A 48 21.54 -27.57 14.59
C ALA A 48 21.92 -29.05 14.72
N GLN A 49 20.93 -29.93 14.95
CA GLN A 49 21.13 -31.37 15.08
C GLN A 49 21.68 -32.00 13.80
N THR A 50 21.14 -31.62 12.63
CA THR A 50 21.57 -32.15 11.33
C THR A 50 23.04 -31.82 11.06
N VAL A 51 23.45 -30.57 11.32
CA VAL A 51 24.85 -30.15 11.12
C VAL A 51 25.78 -30.82 12.13
N ASN A 52 25.39 -30.92 13.40
CA ASN A 52 26.20 -31.61 14.41
C ASN A 52 26.38 -33.10 14.08
N ALA A 53 25.32 -33.78 13.64
CA ALA A 53 25.39 -35.17 13.20
C ALA A 53 26.25 -35.36 11.94
N ALA A 54 26.17 -34.43 10.99
CA ALA A 54 27.01 -34.44 9.78
C ALA A 54 28.51 -34.30 10.11
N VAL A 55 28.86 -33.42 11.05
CA VAL A 55 30.25 -33.23 11.50
C VAL A 55 30.74 -34.43 12.30
N GLY A 56 29.85 -35.09 13.07
CA GLY A 56 30.18 -36.30 13.83
C GLY A 56 30.41 -37.55 12.96
N GLY A 57 30.04 -37.52 11.68
CA GLY A 57 30.26 -38.63 10.74
C GLY A 57 29.33 -39.84 10.93
N ASP A 58 28.32 -39.76 11.80
CA ASP A 58 27.37 -40.84 12.05
C ASP A 58 26.13 -40.70 11.15
N ALA A 59 26.06 -41.56 10.12
CA ALA A 59 24.94 -41.59 9.19
C ALA A 59 23.60 -41.93 9.86
N ALA A 60 23.61 -42.74 10.94
CA ALA A 60 22.38 -43.13 11.64
C ALA A 60 21.80 -41.97 12.44
N ALA A 61 22.65 -41.10 13.01
CA ALA A 61 22.23 -39.89 13.70
C ALA A 61 21.84 -38.74 12.76
N PHE A 62 22.29 -38.77 11.50
CA PHE A 62 22.05 -37.72 10.51
C PHE A 62 20.68 -37.81 9.81
N ILE A 63 20.22 -39.02 9.47
CA ILE A 63 19.00 -39.23 8.67
C ILE A 63 17.73 -38.74 9.39
N PRO A 64 17.48 -39.06 10.68
CA PRO A 64 16.25 -38.65 11.37
C PRO A 64 15.99 -37.13 11.40
N PRO A 65 16.95 -36.26 11.80
CA PRO A 65 16.72 -34.81 11.82
C PRO A 65 16.58 -34.23 10.41
N LEU A 66 17.24 -34.80 9.40
CA LEU A 66 17.07 -34.39 8.00
C LEU A 66 15.65 -34.69 7.48
N VAL A 67 15.14 -35.89 7.73
CA VAL A 67 13.77 -36.27 7.35
C VAL A 67 12.75 -35.43 8.12
N ALA A 68 12.98 -35.18 9.41
CA ALA A 68 12.13 -34.30 10.22
C ALA A 68 12.11 -32.87 9.68
N LEU A 69 13.28 -32.32 9.30
CA LEU A 69 13.40 -31.00 8.69
C LEU A 69 12.65 -30.93 7.36
N ALA A 70 12.83 -31.91 6.47
CA ALA A 70 12.14 -31.97 5.19
C ALA A 70 10.61 -32.08 5.37
N GLY A 71 10.15 -32.95 6.25
CA GLY A 71 8.74 -33.09 6.58
C GLY A 71 8.14 -31.81 7.16
N LEU A 72 8.88 -31.12 8.03
CA LEU A 72 8.46 -29.86 8.63
C LEU A 72 8.38 -28.72 7.59
N GLN A 73 9.30 -28.67 6.62
CA GLN A 73 9.26 -27.72 5.52
C GLN A 73 8.07 -27.99 4.58
N LEU A 74 7.81 -29.25 4.23
CA LEU A 74 6.65 -29.63 3.42
C LEU A 74 5.33 -29.30 4.13
N LEU A 75 5.24 -29.58 5.43
CA LEU A 75 4.09 -29.21 6.24
C LEU A 75 3.87 -27.70 6.27
N GLY A 76 4.93 -26.92 6.52
CA GLY A 76 4.87 -25.46 6.50
C GLY A 76 4.44 -24.91 5.13
N ALA A 77 4.97 -25.45 4.03
CA ALA A 77 4.56 -25.07 2.69
C ALA A 77 3.08 -25.39 2.42
N GLY A 78 2.61 -26.57 2.82
CA GLY A 78 1.21 -26.98 2.71
C GLY A 78 0.27 -26.06 3.51
N LEU A 79 0.61 -25.77 4.77
CA LEU A 79 -0.15 -24.86 5.63
C LEU A 79 -0.21 -23.44 5.04
N ASN A 80 0.91 -22.93 4.52
CA ASN A 80 0.98 -21.62 3.89
C ASN A 80 0.16 -21.54 2.59
N ALA A 81 0.24 -22.57 1.74
CA ALA A 81 -0.57 -22.63 0.52
C ALA A 81 -2.06 -22.67 0.85
N PHE A 82 -2.46 -23.50 1.81
CA PHE A 82 -3.84 -23.62 2.26
C PHE A 82 -4.37 -22.33 2.90
N SER A 83 -3.58 -21.69 3.77
CA SER A 83 -3.91 -20.39 4.35
C SER A 83 -4.05 -19.31 3.28
N SER A 84 -3.11 -19.24 2.33
CA SER A 84 -3.16 -18.26 1.24
C SER A 84 -4.41 -18.43 0.38
N TYR A 85 -4.78 -19.68 0.06
CA TYR A 85 -6.02 -19.98 -0.66
C TYR A 85 -7.27 -19.52 0.11
N ARG A 86 -7.36 -19.84 1.41
CA ARG A 86 -8.50 -19.45 2.25
C ARG A 86 -8.59 -17.94 2.44
N THR A 87 -7.47 -17.26 2.70
CA THR A 87 -7.42 -15.80 2.81
C THR A 87 -7.84 -15.13 1.51
N SER A 88 -7.40 -15.64 0.35
CA SER A 88 -7.81 -15.10 -0.96
C SER A 88 -9.31 -15.28 -1.22
N ARG A 89 -9.87 -16.44 -0.87
CA ARG A 89 -11.32 -16.68 -0.95
C ARG A 89 -12.11 -15.74 -0.04
N MET A 90 -11.64 -15.52 1.18
CA MET A 90 -12.25 -14.60 2.13
C MET A 90 -12.18 -13.15 1.63
N GLN A 91 -11.04 -12.75 1.05
CA GLN A 91 -10.87 -11.42 0.44
C GLN A 91 -11.87 -11.18 -0.68
N LEU A 92 -12.03 -12.16 -1.58
CA LEU A 92 -12.99 -12.07 -2.69
C LEU A 92 -14.44 -12.03 -2.20
N ALA A 93 -14.79 -12.89 -1.24
CA ALA A 93 -16.14 -12.90 -0.66
C ALA A 93 -16.47 -11.56 0.02
N TYR A 94 -15.51 -11.00 0.76
CA TYR A 94 -15.65 -9.70 1.41
C TYR A 94 -15.76 -8.56 0.39
N ALA A 95 -14.90 -8.55 -0.62
CA ALA A 95 -14.92 -7.54 -1.69
C ALA A 95 -16.28 -7.57 -2.42
N ASN A 96 -16.76 -8.74 -2.82
CA ASN A 96 -18.06 -8.89 -3.49
C ASN A 96 -19.21 -8.38 -2.62
N ALA A 97 -19.21 -8.70 -1.32
CA ALA A 97 -20.25 -8.24 -0.39
C ALA A 97 -20.27 -6.71 -0.28
N CYS A 98 -19.09 -6.08 -0.21
CA CYS A 98 -19.00 -4.63 -0.15
C CYS A 98 -19.27 -3.94 -1.49
N GLU A 99 -18.93 -4.57 -2.62
CA GLU A 99 -19.29 -4.08 -3.95
C GLU A 99 -20.81 -4.10 -4.16
N LEU A 100 -21.50 -5.16 -3.75
CA LEU A 100 -22.96 -5.23 -3.76
C LEU A 100 -23.57 -4.10 -2.93
N GLN A 101 -23.09 -3.91 -1.70
CA GLN A 101 -23.53 -2.80 -0.85
C GLN A 101 -23.29 -1.44 -1.53
N LEU A 102 -22.14 -1.24 -2.18
CA LEU A 102 -21.83 0.00 -2.89
C LEU A 102 -22.74 0.21 -4.11
N ILE A 103 -23.13 -0.86 -4.81
CA ILE A 103 -24.07 -0.80 -5.93
C ILE A 103 -25.46 -0.37 -5.42
N GLU A 104 -25.94 -0.98 -4.34
CA GLU A 104 -27.22 -0.63 -3.71
C GLU A 104 -27.23 0.83 -3.22
N GLU A 105 -26.16 1.26 -2.53
CA GLU A 105 -26.00 2.64 -2.05
C GLU A 105 -25.96 3.64 -3.22
N ASN A 106 -25.25 3.32 -4.30
CA ASN A 106 -25.18 4.20 -5.49
C ASN A 106 -26.51 4.26 -6.25
N GLY A 107 -27.24 3.15 -6.32
CA GLY A 107 -28.57 3.08 -6.94
C GLY A 107 -29.61 3.91 -6.19
N ALA A 108 -29.40 4.15 -4.89
CA ALA A 108 -30.25 5.00 -4.05
C ALA A 108 -29.92 6.50 -4.14
N LEU A 109 -28.81 6.90 -4.77
CA LEU A 109 -28.44 8.31 -4.92
C LEU A 109 -29.29 8.99 -5.99
N ALA A 110 -29.64 10.26 -5.76
CA ALA A 110 -30.38 11.05 -6.74
C ALA A 110 -29.54 11.29 -8.01
N LEU A 111 -30.20 11.33 -9.18
CA LEU A 111 -29.54 11.55 -10.48
C LEU A 111 -28.67 12.83 -10.49
N ALA A 112 -29.14 13.90 -9.85
CA ALA A 112 -28.40 15.15 -9.74
C ALA A 112 -27.04 15.01 -9.00
N GLU A 113 -26.93 14.06 -8.06
CA GLU A 113 -25.65 13.77 -7.40
C GLU A 113 -24.73 12.90 -8.25
N GLN A 114 -25.30 12.05 -9.11
CA GLN A 114 -24.56 11.19 -10.04
C GLN A 114 -23.95 11.99 -11.20
N GLU A 115 -24.63 13.03 -11.67
CA GLU A 115 -24.14 13.91 -12.74
C GLU A 115 -23.06 14.90 -12.26
N HIS A 116 -22.87 15.03 -10.95
CA HIS A 116 -21.89 15.97 -10.41
C HIS A 116 -20.46 15.55 -10.82
N PRO A 117 -19.58 16.47 -11.27
CA PRO A 117 -18.23 16.12 -11.75
C PRO A 117 -17.32 15.50 -10.67
N GLN A 118 -17.64 15.69 -9.39
CA GLN A 118 -16.94 15.05 -8.27
C GLN A 118 -17.43 13.62 -7.97
N TYR A 119 -18.53 13.17 -8.60
CA TYR A 119 -19.11 11.87 -8.34
C TYR A 119 -18.10 10.75 -8.61
N GLU A 120 -17.45 10.77 -9.77
CA GLU A 120 -16.43 9.79 -10.16
C GLU A 120 -15.25 9.74 -9.17
N GLU A 121 -14.78 10.91 -8.71
CA GLU A 121 -13.72 11.00 -7.71
C GLU A 121 -14.16 10.37 -6.37
N ARG A 122 -15.38 10.69 -5.92
CA ARG A 122 -15.95 10.14 -4.68
C ARG A 122 -16.20 8.64 -4.78
N LEU A 123 -16.70 8.17 -5.92
CA LEU A 123 -16.95 6.75 -6.17
C LEU A 123 -15.63 5.97 -6.21
N ALA A 124 -14.60 6.49 -6.87
CA ALA A 124 -13.27 5.91 -6.88
C ALA A 124 -12.68 5.83 -5.46
N LEU A 125 -12.83 6.89 -4.66
CA LEU A 125 -12.40 6.90 -3.26
C LEU A 125 -13.19 5.91 -2.40
N ARG A 126 -14.51 5.79 -2.57
CA ARG A 126 -15.34 4.81 -1.86
C ARG A 126 -14.95 3.38 -2.21
N ARG A 127 -14.77 3.07 -3.50
CA ARG A 127 -14.27 1.76 -3.97
C ARG A 127 -12.93 1.42 -3.33
N PHE A 128 -12.03 2.41 -3.25
CA PHE A 128 -10.74 2.24 -2.60
C PHE A 128 -10.84 2.03 -1.08
N ALA A 129 -11.71 2.78 -0.40
CA ALA A 129 -11.89 2.68 1.05
C ALA A 129 -12.55 1.37 1.49
N VAL A 130 -13.43 0.81 0.65
CA VAL A 130 -14.18 -0.43 0.91
C VAL A 130 -13.27 -1.63 1.19
N THR A 131 -12.13 -1.76 0.50
CA THR A 131 -11.23 -2.91 0.67
C THR A 131 -10.25 -2.77 1.84
N LYS A 132 -10.10 -1.56 2.37
CA LYS A 132 -9.12 -1.22 3.43
C LYS A 132 -9.31 -1.96 4.76
N PRO A 133 -10.54 -2.23 5.24
CA PRO A 133 -10.73 -3.00 6.47
C PRO A 133 -10.14 -4.41 6.39
N PHE A 134 -10.25 -5.06 5.23
CA PHE A 134 -9.65 -6.38 5.00
C PHE A 134 -8.13 -6.31 4.98
N GLU A 135 -7.58 -5.31 4.28
CA GLU A 135 -6.13 -5.06 4.27
C GLU A 135 -5.59 -4.83 5.68
N MET A 136 -6.31 -4.05 6.50
CA MET A 136 -5.97 -3.79 7.90
C MET A 136 -5.93 -5.09 8.72
N TYR A 137 -6.93 -5.96 8.56
CA TYR A 137 -6.95 -7.27 9.21
C TYR A 137 -5.78 -8.15 8.78
N ALA A 138 -5.51 -8.24 7.48
CA ALA A 138 -4.40 -9.03 6.97
C ALA A 138 -3.04 -8.55 7.53
N GLN A 139 -2.84 -7.23 7.60
CA GLN A 139 -1.65 -6.62 8.19
C GLN A 139 -1.54 -6.90 9.69
N VAL A 140 -2.64 -6.85 10.45
CA VAL A 140 -2.66 -7.21 11.88
C VAL A 140 -2.33 -8.68 12.09
N ALA A 141 -2.92 -9.58 11.30
CA ALA A 141 -2.63 -11.01 11.37
C ALA A 141 -1.15 -11.31 11.08
N GLN A 142 -0.58 -10.68 10.05
CA GLN A 142 0.85 -10.76 9.75
C GLN A 142 1.69 -10.20 10.89
N LEU A 143 1.33 -9.05 11.45
CA LEU A 143 2.04 -8.44 12.58
C LEU A 143 2.09 -9.38 13.78
N LEU A 144 0.97 -10.00 14.15
CA LEU A 144 0.92 -10.95 15.28
C LEU A 144 1.80 -12.18 15.02
N THR A 145 1.80 -12.69 13.79
CA THR A 145 2.65 -13.83 13.40
C THR A 145 4.13 -13.50 13.49
N LYS A 146 4.51 -12.34 12.95
CA LYS A 146 5.89 -11.86 12.92
C LYS A 146 6.38 -11.51 14.33
N LEU A 147 5.48 -11.02 15.18
CA LEU A 147 5.78 -10.79 16.60
C LEU A 147 5.98 -12.11 17.35
N ALA A 148 5.08 -13.09 17.18
CA ALA A 148 5.19 -14.40 17.83
C ALA A 148 6.47 -15.14 17.42
N THR A 149 6.78 -15.16 16.12
CA THR A 149 8.02 -15.75 15.60
C THR A 149 9.27 -15.01 16.08
N ALA A 150 9.24 -13.68 16.18
CA ALA A 150 10.34 -12.90 16.75
C ALA A 150 10.56 -13.20 18.23
N ILE A 151 9.49 -13.31 19.04
CA ILE A 151 9.58 -13.66 20.46
C ILE A 151 10.15 -15.08 20.65
N LEU A 152 9.67 -16.05 19.89
CA LEU A 152 10.18 -17.43 19.93
C LEU A 152 11.64 -17.50 19.49
N GLY A 153 12.00 -16.82 18.40
CA GLY A 153 13.39 -16.73 17.93
C GLY A 153 14.30 -16.07 18.96
N PHE A 154 13.85 -14.98 19.58
CA PHE A 154 14.60 -14.30 20.63
C PHE A 154 14.81 -15.20 21.85
N ARG A 155 13.76 -15.90 22.32
CA ARG A 155 13.86 -16.86 23.42
C ARG A 155 14.88 -17.96 23.11
N TYR A 156 14.91 -18.46 21.88
CA TYR A 156 15.92 -19.43 21.44
C TYR A 156 17.34 -18.83 21.49
N LEU A 157 17.55 -17.65 20.92
CA LEU A 157 18.87 -16.99 20.91
C LEU A 157 19.37 -16.65 22.32
N SER A 158 18.49 -16.17 23.19
CA SER A 158 18.85 -15.82 24.57
C SER A 158 19.25 -17.04 25.39
N GLY A 159 18.75 -18.24 25.05
CA GLY A 159 19.19 -19.49 25.66
C GLY A 159 20.63 -19.88 25.30
N VAL A 160 21.09 -19.53 24.09
CA VAL A 160 22.46 -19.80 23.63
C VAL A 160 23.42 -18.68 24.07
N HIS A 161 23.13 -17.45 23.67
CA HIS A 161 23.93 -16.28 24.05
C HIS A 161 23.08 -14.99 24.04
N PRO A 162 22.82 -14.36 25.21
CA PRO A 162 21.93 -13.19 25.29
C PRO A 162 22.45 -11.99 24.48
N GLY A 163 23.77 -11.84 24.34
CA GLY A 163 24.36 -10.77 23.54
C GLY A 163 24.01 -10.82 22.05
N ILE A 164 23.90 -12.03 21.46
CA ILE A 164 23.51 -12.17 20.06
C ILE A 164 22.02 -11.83 19.89
N GLY A 165 21.19 -12.21 20.88
CA GLY A 165 19.78 -11.83 20.90
C GLY A 165 19.58 -10.31 20.93
N ALA A 166 20.36 -9.60 21.75
CA ALA A 166 20.35 -8.14 21.81
C ALA A 166 20.78 -7.51 20.47
N LEU A 167 21.83 -8.04 19.83
CA LEU A 167 22.28 -7.60 18.51
C LEU A 167 21.19 -7.82 17.45
N ALA A 168 20.51 -8.96 17.47
CA ALA A 168 19.40 -9.28 16.56
C ALA A 168 18.27 -8.25 16.64
N ILE A 169 17.87 -7.90 17.86
CA ILE A 169 16.85 -6.87 18.10
C ILE A 169 17.35 -5.52 17.61
N ALA A 170 18.59 -5.13 17.92
CA ALA A 170 19.13 -3.84 17.51
C ALA A 170 19.14 -3.70 15.97
N VAL A 171 19.61 -4.72 15.26
CA VAL A 171 19.64 -4.74 13.78
C VAL A 171 18.22 -4.70 13.20
N GLY A 172 17.30 -5.50 13.73
CA GLY A 172 15.91 -5.52 13.26
C GLY A 172 15.17 -4.21 13.53
N CYS A 173 15.38 -3.58 14.69
CA CYS A 173 14.86 -2.26 15.04
C CYS A 173 15.43 -1.17 14.15
N LEU A 174 16.75 -1.17 13.90
CA LEU A 174 17.39 -0.19 13.03
C LEU A 174 16.86 -0.27 11.59
N LYS A 175 16.77 -1.50 11.05
CA LYS A 175 16.21 -1.76 9.73
C LYS A 175 14.75 -1.33 9.62
N GLY A 176 13.90 -1.73 10.57
CA GLY A 176 12.49 -1.34 10.56
C GLY A 176 12.26 0.14 10.87
N GLY A 177 13.17 0.78 11.61
CA GLY A 177 13.17 2.23 11.86
C GLY A 177 13.36 3.03 10.57
N LEU A 178 14.29 2.62 9.71
CA LEU A 178 14.44 3.22 8.37
C LEU A 178 13.14 3.12 7.56
N HIS A 179 12.49 1.96 7.56
CA HIS A 179 11.20 1.79 6.89
C HIS A 179 10.14 2.72 7.47
N LEU A 180 10.03 2.84 8.80
CA LEU A 180 9.06 3.71 9.46
C LEU A 180 9.24 5.19 9.09
N MET A 181 10.48 5.67 8.98
CA MET A 181 10.75 7.06 8.58
C MET A 181 10.22 7.37 7.18
N LEU A 182 10.25 6.39 6.28
CA LEU A 182 9.85 6.56 4.88
C LEU A 182 8.34 6.51 4.68
N VAL A 183 7.61 5.88 5.61
CA VAL A 183 6.16 5.65 5.48
C VAL A 183 5.41 6.96 5.34
N LYS A 184 5.71 7.99 6.15
CA LYS A 184 5.03 9.29 6.05
C LYS A 184 5.19 9.94 4.68
N ARG A 185 6.38 9.81 4.07
CA ARG A 185 6.64 10.38 2.75
C ARG A 185 5.97 9.55 1.66
N LYS A 186 5.99 8.21 1.82
CA LYS A 186 5.33 7.28 0.91
C LYS A 186 3.81 7.47 0.91
N THR A 187 3.17 7.64 2.07
CA THR A 187 1.71 7.84 2.15
C THR A 187 1.27 9.12 1.44
N LEU A 188 2.02 10.21 1.60
CA LEU A 188 1.77 11.47 0.89
C LEU A 188 1.91 11.30 -0.63
N LEU A 189 2.99 10.68 -1.10
CA LEU A 189 3.20 10.42 -2.52
C LEU A 189 2.16 9.44 -3.09
N ASN A 190 1.72 8.43 -2.34
CA ASN A 190 0.64 7.53 -2.73
C ASN A 190 -0.69 8.27 -2.89
N ALA A 191 -1.02 9.16 -1.95
CA ALA A 191 -2.22 9.99 -2.04
C ALA A 191 -2.16 10.94 -3.25
N GLU A 192 -1.00 11.57 -3.50
CA GLU A 192 -0.78 12.40 -4.67
C GLU A 192 -0.89 11.59 -5.97
N LEU A 193 -0.30 10.39 -6.01
CA LEU A 193 -0.39 9.47 -7.15
C LEU A 193 -1.83 9.09 -7.45
N HIS A 194 -2.62 8.75 -6.44
CA HIS A 194 -4.04 8.42 -6.62
C HIS A 194 -4.81 9.58 -7.24
N ARG A 195 -4.66 10.81 -6.72
CA ARG A 195 -5.28 12.01 -7.30
C ARG A 195 -4.78 12.27 -8.73
N ALA A 196 -3.47 12.16 -8.96
CA ALA A 196 -2.85 12.35 -10.25
C ALA A 196 -3.27 11.30 -11.29
N SER A 197 -3.69 10.10 -10.87
CA SER A 197 -4.08 8.99 -11.74
C SER A 197 -5.50 9.11 -12.31
N VAL A 198 -6.38 9.90 -11.69
CA VAL A 198 -7.77 10.09 -12.15
C VAL A 198 -7.80 10.79 -13.51
N ARG A 199 -7.06 11.89 -13.65
CA ARG A 199 -7.02 12.71 -14.88
C ARG A 199 -6.56 11.93 -16.13
N PRO A 200 -5.43 11.20 -16.13
CA PRO A 200 -5.04 10.42 -17.30
C PRO A 200 -6.03 9.28 -17.59
N SER A 201 -6.65 8.68 -16.57
CA SER A 201 -7.68 7.65 -16.75
C SER A 201 -8.94 8.20 -17.44
N TYR A 202 -9.41 9.37 -16.99
CA TYR A 202 -10.53 10.08 -17.61
C TYR A 202 -10.24 10.49 -19.06
N LEU A 203 -9.08 11.10 -19.30
CA LEU A 203 -8.67 11.50 -20.65
C LEU A 203 -8.50 10.30 -21.59
N TYR A 204 -8.01 9.18 -21.07
CA TYR A 204 -7.94 7.93 -21.82
C TYR A 204 -9.33 7.41 -22.17
N GLY A 205 -10.26 7.41 -21.22
CA GLY A 205 -11.67 7.07 -21.44
C GLY A 205 -12.31 7.95 -22.52
N LEU A 206 -12.10 9.27 -22.48
CA LEU A 206 -12.55 10.18 -23.53
C LEU A 206 -11.94 9.87 -24.90
N LEU A 207 -10.62 9.61 -24.94
CA LEU A 207 -9.89 9.35 -26.19
C LEU A 207 -10.21 7.99 -26.83
N THR A 208 -10.77 7.05 -26.08
CA THR A 208 -11.04 5.67 -26.53
C THR A 208 -12.52 5.30 -26.51
N GLY A 209 -13.36 6.05 -25.80
CA GLY A 209 -14.79 5.83 -25.68
C GLY A 209 -15.52 5.99 -27.01
N SER A 210 -16.44 5.08 -27.32
CA SER A 210 -17.19 5.06 -28.57
C SER A 210 -18.14 6.26 -28.72
N SER A 211 -18.71 6.73 -27.61
CA SER A 211 -19.61 7.90 -27.58
C SER A 211 -18.88 9.19 -27.95
N SER A 212 -17.66 9.38 -27.46
CA SER A 212 -16.86 10.60 -27.67
C SER A 212 -16.06 10.61 -28.99
N GLN A 213 -15.84 9.46 -29.64
CA GLN A 213 -15.06 9.39 -30.89
C GLN A 213 -15.61 10.29 -32.00
N LYS A 214 -16.93 10.32 -32.17
CA LYS A 214 -17.58 11.08 -33.24
C LYS A 214 -17.32 12.57 -33.06
N GLU A 215 -17.54 13.09 -31.85
CA GLU A 215 -17.30 14.49 -31.51
C GLU A 215 -15.82 14.87 -31.64
N LEU A 216 -14.91 14.05 -31.08
CA LEU A 216 -13.46 14.29 -31.18
C LEU A 216 -12.96 14.35 -32.63
N THR A 217 -13.58 13.57 -33.51
CA THR A 217 -13.26 13.54 -34.95
C THR A 217 -13.81 14.77 -35.66
N VAL A 218 -15.09 15.09 -35.44
CA VAL A 218 -15.76 16.27 -36.03
C VAL A 218 -15.04 17.57 -35.65
N TYR A 219 -14.69 17.73 -34.37
CA TYR A 219 -13.98 18.91 -33.88
C TYR A 219 -12.46 18.88 -34.10
N ARG A 220 -11.91 17.80 -34.67
CA ARG A 220 -10.46 17.58 -34.85
C ARG A 220 -9.64 17.81 -33.56
N SER A 221 -10.22 17.56 -32.39
CA SER A 221 -9.64 17.89 -31.08
C SER A 221 -8.76 16.77 -30.51
N ARG A 222 -8.67 15.63 -31.20
CA ARG A 222 -7.86 14.47 -30.78
C ARG A 222 -6.39 14.80 -30.44
N PRO A 223 -5.64 15.60 -31.23
CA PRO A 223 -4.25 15.94 -30.91
C PRO A 223 -4.12 16.70 -29.58
N TYR A 224 -5.06 17.60 -29.30
CA TYR A 224 -5.10 18.37 -28.06
C TYR A 224 -5.29 17.48 -26.83
N PHE A 225 -6.30 16.59 -26.87
CA PHE A 225 -6.55 15.66 -25.77
C PHE A 225 -5.42 14.65 -25.59
N LYS A 226 -4.81 14.17 -26.69
CA LYS A 226 -3.62 13.30 -26.64
C LYS A 226 -2.44 13.98 -25.95
N ALA A 227 -2.16 15.25 -26.27
CA ALA A 227 -1.09 16.01 -25.63
C ALA A 227 -1.35 16.20 -24.12
N ARG A 228 -2.59 16.53 -23.74
CA ARG A 228 -2.98 16.65 -22.32
C ARG A 228 -2.91 15.32 -21.57
N TRP A 229 -3.30 14.23 -22.22
CA TRP A 229 -3.15 12.89 -21.65
C TRP A 229 -1.69 12.56 -21.41
N LEU A 230 -0.81 12.76 -22.41
CA LEU A 230 0.63 12.54 -22.28
C LEU A 230 1.24 13.37 -21.14
N SER A 231 0.88 14.65 -21.00
CA SER A 231 1.39 15.47 -19.90
C SER A 231 0.93 14.97 -18.53
N ALA A 232 -0.35 14.59 -18.40
CA ALA A 232 -0.89 14.07 -17.14
C ALA A 232 -0.29 12.71 -16.79
N LYS A 233 -0.08 11.86 -17.80
CA LYS A 233 0.54 10.55 -17.64
C LYS A 233 2.00 10.66 -17.20
N ARG A 234 2.80 11.53 -17.84
CA ARG A 234 4.20 11.80 -17.44
C ARG A 234 4.31 12.30 -16.01
N TYR A 235 3.39 13.16 -15.56
CA TYR A 235 3.36 13.62 -14.17
C TYR A 235 3.11 12.46 -13.19
N SER A 236 2.09 11.63 -13.44
CA SER A 236 1.81 10.45 -12.63
C SER A 236 2.97 9.45 -12.62
N ASP A 237 3.61 9.22 -13.77
CA ASP A 237 4.77 8.33 -13.90
C ASP A 237 6.00 8.88 -13.16
N GLY A 238 6.18 10.20 -13.14
CA GLY A 238 7.23 10.87 -12.36
C GLY A 238 7.06 10.64 -10.85
N ILE A 239 5.83 10.72 -10.34
CA ILE A 239 5.52 10.39 -8.94
C ILE A 239 5.79 8.91 -8.67
N LEU A 240 5.32 8.01 -9.53
CA LEU A 240 5.56 6.56 -9.38
C LEU A 240 7.06 6.24 -9.35
N SER A 241 7.85 6.83 -10.25
CA SER A 241 9.30 6.68 -10.29
C SER A 241 9.97 7.19 -9.00
N SER A 242 9.46 8.29 -8.41
CA SER A 242 9.96 8.79 -7.13
C SER A 242 9.70 7.83 -5.96
N ILE A 243 8.53 7.19 -5.94
CA ILE A 243 8.18 6.16 -4.95
C ILE A 243 9.09 4.94 -5.11
N GLN A 244 9.31 4.47 -6.34
CA GLN A 244 10.18 3.34 -6.63
C GLN A 244 11.64 3.60 -6.22
N ARG A 245 12.21 4.77 -6.57
CA ARG A 245 13.57 5.16 -6.15
C ARG A 245 13.71 5.19 -4.63
N MET A 246 12.71 5.73 -3.94
CA MET A 246 12.69 5.76 -2.48
C MET A 246 12.66 4.33 -1.90
N GLN A 247 11.82 3.45 -2.43
CA GLN A 247 11.76 2.05 -1.99
C GLN A 247 13.08 1.30 -2.25
N LEU A 248 13.71 1.50 -3.40
CA LEU A 248 14.99 0.88 -3.73
C LEU A 248 16.10 1.36 -2.79
N SER A 249 16.21 2.68 -2.58
CA SER A 249 17.22 3.24 -1.67
C SER A 249 17.06 2.73 -0.23
N ALA A 250 15.81 2.60 0.23
CA ALA A 250 15.47 2.05 1.54
C ALA A 250 15.75 0.56 1.66
N GLY A 251 15.40 -0.21 0.62
CA GLY A 251 15.66 -1.64 0.53
C GLY A 251 17.16 -1.91 0.60
N PHE A 252 17.94 -1.21 -0.22
CA PHE A 252 19.40 -1.30 -0.21
C PHE A 252 20.00 -0.96 1.17
N GLY A 253 19.58 0.15 1.78
CA GLY A 253 20.04 0.54 3.12
C GLY A 253 19.68 -0.50 4.19
N GLY A 254 18.47 -1.05 4.14
CA GLY A 254 18.02 -2.11 5.05
C GLY A 254 18.76 -3.44 4.86
N GLU A 255 19.11 -3.80 3.62
CA GLU A 255 19.92 -4.98 3.29
C GLU A 255 21.36 -4.80 3.75
N ALA A 256 21.97 -3.63 3.53
CA ALA A 256 23.31 -3.32 4.00
C ALA A 256 23.42 -3.44 5.54
N ILE A 257 22.43 -2.92 6.28
CA ILE A 257 22.35 -3.08 7.74
C ILE A 257 22.20 -4.54 8.14
N SER A 258 21.38 -5.31 7.42
CA SER A 258 21.19 -6.74 7.69
C SER A 258 22.50 -7.50 7.48
N ALA A 259 23.20 -7.24 6.37
CA ALA A 259 24.47 -7.88 6.03
C ALA A 259 25.57 -7.56 7.05
N ALA A 260 25.70 -6.29 7.45
CA ALA A 260 26.63 -5.88 8.52
C ALA A 260 26.27 -6.55 9.85
N GLY A 261 24.98 -6.61 10.19
CA GLY A 261 24.47 -7.31 11.37
C GLY A 261 24.78 -8.81 11.36
N TYR A 262 24.64 -9.48 10.21
CA TYR A 262 25.00 -10.89 10.05
C TYR A 262 26.49 -11.14 10.16
N ALA A 263 27.32 -10.29 9.54
CA ALA A 263 28.77 -10.38 9.68
C ALA A 263 29.19 -10.25 11.15
N ALA A 264 28.65 -9.26 11.87
CA ALA A 264 28.90 -9.08 13.30
C ALA A 264 28.44 -10.29 14.13
N ALA A 265 27.23 -10.81 13.88
CA ALA A 265 26.70 -11.98 14.57
C ALA A 265 27.53 -13.24 14.29
N ALA A 266 28.00 -13.44 13.05
CA ALA A 266 28.87 -14.55 12.68
C ALA A 266 30.23 -14.45 13.38
N CYS A 267 30.84 -13.26 13.45
CA CYS A 267 32.09 -13.06 14.21
C CYS A 267 31.92 -13.39 15.70
N VAL A 268 30.84 -12.92 16.33
CA VAL A 268 30.55 -13.23 17.74
C VAL A 268 30.27 -14.72 17.93
N ALA A 269 29.49 -15.34 17.04
CA ALA A 269 29.19 -16.76 17.11
C ALA A 269 30.47 -17.61 16.98
N ALA A 270 31.35 -17.28 16.02
CA ALA A 270 32.65 -17.95 15.84
C ALA A 270 33.54 -17.81 17.08
N TRP A 271 33.56 -16.62 17.71
CA TRP A 271 34.26 -16.41 18.97
C TRP A 271 33.70 -17.29 20.09
N THR A 272 32.37 -17.36 20.24
CA THR A 272 31.73 -18.19 21.27
C THR A 272 31.92 -19.68 21.06
N VAL A 273 31.97 -20.15 19.81
CA VAL A 273 32.31 -21.55 19.47
C VAL A 273 33.70 -21.90 19.97
N ARG A 274 34.67 -20.99 19.78
CA ARG A 274 36.05 -21.19 20.24
C ARG A 274 36.16 -21.27 21.77
N GLU A 275 35.42 -20.43 22.50
CA GLU A 275 35.53 -20.36 23.96
C GLU A 275 34.69 -21.41 24.71
N ARG A 276 33.51 -21.77 24.19
CA ARG A 276 32.54 -22.64 24.88
C ARG A 276 32.43 -24.05 24.32
N GLY A 277 33.18 -24.37 23.26
CA GLY A 277 33.13 -25.69 22.62
C GLY A 277 31.78 -26.01 21.96
N LEU A 278 31.05 -24.97 21.52
CA LEU A 278 29.77 -25.15 20.80
C LEU A 278 30.01 -25.85 19.46
N GLY A 279 29.04 -26.66 19.02
CA GLY A 279 29.15 -27.39 17.76
C GLY A 279 29.03 -26.46 16.54
N ALA A 280 29.49 -26.91 15.37
CA ALA A 280 29.28 -26.21 14.11
C ALA A 280 27.78 -26.01 13.80
N GLY A 281 26.91 -26.89 14.30
CA GLY A 281 25.46 -26.76 14.18
C GLY A 281 24.88 -25.62 14.99
N ASP A 282 25.43 -25.32 16.16
CA ASP A 282 24.98 -24.19 16.98
C ASP A 282 25.33 -22.87 16.30
N PHE A 283 26.50 -22.78 15.65
CA PHE A 283 26.87 -21.64 14.81
C PHE A 283 25.86 -21.40 13.67
N MET A 284 25.50 -22.45 12.93
CA MET A 284 24.52 -22.36 11.85
C MET A 284 23.13 -21.96 12.37
N ALA A 285 22.70 -22.55 13.48
CA ALA A 285 21.40 -22.23 14.07
C ALA A 285 21.33 -20.79 14.58
N VAL A 286 22.41 -20.28 15.18
CA VAL A 286 22.50 -18.89 15.64
C VAL A 286 22.44 -17.91 14.46
N THR A 287 23.20 -18.16 13.38
CA THR A 287 23.19 -17.28 12.19
C THR A 287 21.84 -17.28 11.48
N MET A 288 21.19 -18.44 11.35
CA MET A 288 19.83 -18.54 10.81
C MET A 288 18.80 -17.83 11.69
N ALA A 289 18.85 -18.04 13.00
CA ALA A 289 17.91 -17.43 13.93
C ALA A 289 18.10 -15.91 14.02
N MET A 290 19.33 -15.40 13.92
CA MET A 290 19.62 -13.97 13.73
C MET A 290 18.90 -13.41 12.50
N SER A 291 18.98 -14.10 11.36
CA SER A 291 18.30 -13.71 10.13
C SER A 291 16.78 -13.72 10.24
N LEU A 292 16.25 -14.76 10.90
CA LEU A 292 14.83 -14.87 11.14
C LEU A 292 14.31 -13.72 12.02
N ILE A 293 15.00 -13.41 13.12
CA ILE A 293 14.59 -12.34 14.06
C ILE A 293 14.68 -10.97 13.40
N SER A 294 15.81 -10.64 12.76
CA SER A 294 16.01 -9.33 12.13
C SER A 294 14.97 -9.09 11.03
N SER A 295 14.69 -10.11 10.21
CA SER A 295 13.66 -10.06 9.16
C SER A 295 12.26 -9.92 9.76
N ASN A 296 11.90 -10.74 10.76
CA ASN A 296 10.57 -10.70 11.35
C ASN A 296 10.31 -9.38 12.09
N LEU A 297 11.30 -8.84 12.80
CA LEU A 297 11.17 -7.55 13.50
C LEU A 297 11.03 -6.38 12.50
N SER A 298 11.80 -6.39 11.41
CA SER A 298 11.60 -5.45 10.31
C SER A 298 10.20 -5.58 9.70
N SER A 299 9.72 -6.81 9.49
CA SER A 299 8.35 -7.04 9.00
C SER A 299 7.28 -6.55 9.98
N VAL A 300 7.45 -6.72 11.29
CA VAL A 300 6.52 -6.17 12.31
C VAL A 300 6.39 -4.66 12.14
N LEU A 301 7.51 -3.95 12.00
CA LEU A 301 7.51 -2.49 11.85
C LEU A 301 6.91 -2.06 10.51
N GLN A 302 7.15 -2.81 9.43
CA GLN A 302 6.51 -2.58 8.13
C GLN A 302 4.98 -2.86 8.17
N SER A 303 4.54 -3.93 8.81
CA SER A 303 3.11 -4.24 8.97
C SER A 303 2.43 -3.17 9.83
N TRP A 304 3.07 -2.71 10.91
CA TRP A 304 2.56 -1.61 11.73
C TRP A 304 2.42 -0.31 10.93
N ALA A 305 3.41 0.00 10.10
CA ALA A 305 3.33 1.13 9.19
C ALA A 305 2.17 1.02 8.20
N GLY A 306 1.94 -0.17 7.64
CA GLY A 306 0.78 -0.45 6.79
C GLY A 306 -0.54 -0.23 7.54
N VAL A 307 -0.63 -0.66 8.80
CA VAL A 307 -1.84 -0.45 9.63
C VAL A 307 -2.07 1.05 9.87
N ALA A 308 -1.01 1.81 10.13
CA ALA A 308 -1.10 3.26 10.32
C ALA A 308 -1.50 3.99 9.02
N GLU A 309 -0.99 3.55 7.87
CA GLU A 309 -1.38 4.07 6.54
C GLU A 309 -2.85 3.76 6.24
N THR A 310 -3.28 2.52 6.47
CA THR A 310 -4.66 2.08 6.26
C THR A 310 -5.64 2.83 7.17
N HIS A 311 -5.26 3.05 8.43
CA HIS A 311 -6.01 3.90 9.35
C HIS A 311 -6.12 5.35 8.84
N ALA A 312 -5.03 5.92 8.32
CA ALA A 312 -5.07 7.27 7.75
C ALA A 312 -6.01 7.37 6.55
N TYR A 313 -6.12 6.32 5.73
CA TYR A 313 -7.10 6.28 4.64
C TYR A 313 -8.54 6.16 5.15
N LEU A 314 -8.80 5.29 6.14
CA LEU A 314 -10.15 5.06 6.67
C LEU A 314 -10.72 6.26 7.45
N PHE A 315 -9.86 6.98 8.19
CA PHE A 315 -10.30 8.01 9.14
C PHE A 315 -9.78 9.42 8.83
N GLY A 316 -8.74 9.53 8.00
CA GLY A 316 -8.14 10.80 7.60
C GLY A 316 -8.54 11.28 6.20
N ALA A 317 -9.08 10.40 5.34
CA ALA A 317 -9.53 10.75 3.99
C ALA A 317 -11.06 10.85 3.85
N THR A 318 -11.81 10.62 4.93
CA THR A 318 -13.29 10.72 4.96
C THR A 318 -13.82 12.14 5.11
N GLU A 319 -12.96 13.15 5.28
CA GLU A 319 -13.32 14.54 5.02
C GLU A 319 -12.34 15.12 3.98
N PRO A 320 -12.61 14.95 2.68
CA PRO A 320 -12.49 16.13 1.85
C PRO A 320 -13.38 17.16 2.53
N ASP A 321 -12.75 18.16 3.15
CA ASP A 321 -13.36 19.37 3.70
C ASP A 321 -14.39 19.82 2.67
N ILE A 322 -15.64 19.42 2.85
CA ILE A 322 -16.67 19.69 1.87
C ILE A 322 -16.91 21.17 2.08
N PRO A 323 -16.70 22.03 1.07
CA PRO A 323 -17.25 23.36 1.17
C PRO A 323 -18.79 23.30 1.14
N SER A 324 -19.50 22.25 1.59
CA SER A 324 -20.96 22.22 1.56
C SER A 324 -21.58 23.13 2.61
N ARG A 325 -20.87 23.48 3.70
CA ARG A 325 -21.30 24.56 4.60
C ARG A 325 -20.91 25.94 4.06
N ARG A 326 -19.64 26.13 3.65
CA ARG A 326 -19.15 27.42 3.15
C ARG A 326 -19.67 27.81 1.77
N PHE A 327 -20.02 26.84 0.92
CA PHE A 327 -20.63 27.07 -0.40
C PHE A 327 -22.14 27.25 -0.29
N LYS A 328 -22.82 26.60 0.68
CA LYS A 328 -24.22 26.95 1.02
C LYS A 328 -24.33 28.33 1.66
N GLU A 329 -23.38 28.71 2.52
CA GLU A 329 -23.29 30.07 3.08
C GLU A 329 -23.00 31.10 1.97
N ARG A 330 -22.07 30.83 1.04
CA ARG A 330 -21.79 31.74 -0.10
C ARG A 330 -22.91 31.79 -1.14
N LEU A 331 -23.65 30.70 -1.38
CA LEU A 331 -24.84 30.70 -2.24
C LEU A 331 -26.00 31.45 -1.58
N ASN A 332 -26.18 31.33 -0.26
CA ASN A 332 -27.17 32.13 0.47
C ASN A 332 -26.77 33.61 0.55
N GLU A 333 -25.49 33.94 0.70
CA GLU A 333 -25.00 35.33 0.64
C GLU A 333 -25.16 35.94 -0.76
N ASN A 334 -24.87 35.18 -1.82
CA ASN A 334 -25.03 35.66 -3.19
C ASN A 334 -26.51 35.77 -3.62
N HIS A 335 -27.39 34.86 -3.19
CA HIS A 335 -28.84 34.98 -3.43
C HIS A 335 -29.49 36.09 -2.60
N ALA A 336 -28.97 36.40 -1.40
CA ALA A 336 -29.41 37.55 -0.63
C ALA A 336 -28.99 38.89 -1.28
N LEU A 337 -27.87 38.92 -2.00
CA LEU A 337 -27.41 40.08 -2.75
C LEU A 337 -28.16 40.27 -4.09
N GLU A 338 -28.58 39.18 -4.75
CA GLU A 338 -29.37 39.25 -5.99
C GLU A 338 -30.87 39.58 -5.76
N ALA A 339 -31.42 39.27 -4.57
CA ALA A 339 -32.79 39.63 -4.21
C ALA A 339 -33.00 41.14 -3.93
N GLY A 340 -31.94 41.94 -3.92
CA GLY A 340 -31.97 43.39 -3.69
C GLY A 340 -31.83 44.26 -4.94
N LEU A 341 -31.66 43.69 -6.14
CA LEU A 341 -31.47 44.47 -7.36
C LEU A 341 -32.82 44.69 -8.10
N PRO A 342 -33.20 45.95 -8.37
CA PRO A 342 -34.45 46.24 -9.08
C PRO A 342 -34.38 45.73 -10.52
N SER A 343 -35.39 44.93 -10.86
CA SER A 343 -35.71 44.43 -12.20
C SER A 343 -35.65 45.55 -13.24
N CYS A 344 -34.58 45.57 -14.05
CA CYS A 344 -34.54 46.36 -15.27
C CYS A 344 -35.37 45.62 -16.34
N ALA A 345 -36.65 45.99 -16.43
CA ALA A 345 -37.49 45.62 -17.55
C ALA A 345 -36.92 46.24 -18.84
N VAL A 346 -36.57 45.39 -19.80
CA VAL A 346 -36.16 45.81 -21.15
C VAL A 346 -37.43 46.20 -21.92
N PRO A 347 -37.55 47.44 -22.45
CA PRO A 347 -38.67 47.80 -23.29
C PRO A 347 -38.47 47.20 -24.69
N GLN A 348 -39.43 46.39 -25.15
CA GLN A 348 -39.51 46.01 -26.55
C GLN A 348 -39.92 47.23 -27.39
N ARG A 349 -38.99 47.75 -28.20
CA ARG A 349 -39.27 48.64 -29.33
C ARG A 349 -38.87 47.93 -30.61
N GLY A 350 -39.85 47.71 -31.49
CA GLY A 350 -39.61 47.25 -32.86
C GLY A 350 -39.17 48.36 -33.81
N ILE A 351 -39.05 47.98 -35.09
CA ILE A 351 -38.62 48.76 -36.27
C ILE A 351 -37.09 48.87 -36.35
N GLY A 352 -36.37 48.65 -37.45
CA GLY A 352 -36.67 48.46 -38.87
C GLY A 352 -35.36 48.62 -39.66
N LEU A 353 -35.42 48.22 -40.93
CA LEU A 353 -34.45 48.22 -42.03
C LEU A 353 -33.29 49.25 -42.09
N ASP A 354 -32.28 48.81 -42.84
CA ASP A 354 -31.29 49.54 -43.65
C ASP A 354 -30.03 50.17 -43.01
N GLY A 355 -28.91 49.97 -43.73
CA GLY A 355 -27.77 50.88 -43.69
C GLY A 355 -26.40 50.20 -43.57
N GLY A 356 -25.73 50.01 -44.69
CA GLY A 356 -24.35 49.52 -44.76
C GLY A 356 -23.34 50.48 -44.10
N GLY A 357 -22.29 49.89 -43.52
CA GLY A 357 -21.15 50.60 -42.96
C GLY A 357 -19.88 49.75 -43.09
N LYS A 358 -18.91 50.27 -43.84
CA LYS A 358 -17.59 49.70 -44.09
C LYS A 358 -16.83 49.46 -42.78
N ALA A 359 -16.29 48.26 -42.59
CA ALA A 359 -15.27 47.98 -41.59
C ALA A 359 -13.88 47.98 -42.25
N VAL A 360 -13.10 49.01 -41.93
CA VAL A 360 -11.64 49.04 -42.06
C VAL A 360 -11.09 48.28 -40.85
N CYS A 361 -10.27 47.25 -41.08
CA CYS A 361 -9.34 46.77 -40.05
C CYS A 361 -8.03 46.31 -40.66
N LEU A 362 -6.97 46.67 -39.94
CA LEU A 362 -5.58 46.80 -40.34
C LEU A 362 -4.82 45.48 -40.33
N ARG A 363 -3.75 45.49 -41.14
CA ARG A 363 -2.56 44.63 -41.11
C ARG A 363 -2.12 44.22 -39.70
N GLN A 364 -1.76 42.94 -39.57
CA GLN A 364 -0.72 42.52 -38.65
C GLN A 364 0.05 41.32 -39.25
N GLY A 365 1.27 41.60 -39.74
CA GLY A 365 2.38 40.64 -39.72
C GLY A 365 2.82 40.44 -38.25
N ASP A 366 3.61 39.46 -37.84
CA ASP A 366 4.57 38.62 -38.54
C ASP A 366 4.60 37.25 -37.86
N LEU A 367 4.79 36.21 -38.66
CA LEU A 367 5.28 34.90 -38.21
C LEU A 367 6.80 34.96 -38.09
N PRO A 368 7.39 34.35 -37.06
CA PRO A 368 8.65 33.65 -37.22
C PRO A 368 8.43 32.14 -37.17
N SER A 369 8.90 31.49 -38.22
CA SER A 369 9.02 30.05 -38.34
C SER A 369 10.24 29.53 -37.57
N ARG A 370 10.15 28.23 -37.22
CA ARG A 370 11.25 27.27 -37.00
C ARG A 370 12.07 27.36 -35.70
N ALA A 371 12.00 26.28 -34.93
CA ALA A 371 13.19 25.51 -34.60
C ALA A 371 12.82 24.02 -34.47
N ALA A 372 13.25 23.25 -35.47
CA ALA A 372 13.34 21.80 -35.41
C ALA A 372 14.58 21.45 -34.57
N VAL A 373 14.45 20.50 -33.64
CA VAL A 373 15.60 19.85 -33.01
C VAL A 373 15.62 18.40 -33.47
N HIS A 374 16.67 18.11 -34.22
CA HIS A 374 17.13 16.79 -34.63
C HIS A 374 17.40 15.91 -33.40
N LEU A 375 16.91 14.67 -33.46
CA LEU A 375 17.44 13.54 -32.72
C LEU A 375 18.42 12.82 -33.66
N SER A 376 19.64 12.61 -33.18
CA SER A 376 20.59 11.67 -33.77
C SER A 376 21.35 10.98 -32.64
N GLU A 377 21.22 9.64 -32.65
CA GLU A 377 22.08 8.57 -32.12
C GLU A 377 22.37 8.49 -30.61
#